data_AF-A0A4R7J5B2-F1
#
_entry.id   AF-A0A4R7J5B2-F1
#
_cell.length_a   1.000
_cell.length_b   1.000
_cell.length_c   1.000
_cell.angle_alpha   90.00
_cell.angle_beta   90.00
_cell.angle_gamma   90.00
#
_symmetry.space_group_name_H-M   'P 1'
#
loop_
_entity.id
_entity.type
_entity.pdbx_description
1 polymer ?
#
loop_
_entity_poly.entity_id
_entity_poly.type
_entity_poly.pdbx_seq_one_letter_code
_entity_poly.pdbx_strand_id
1 'polypeptide(L)'
;MSTTTAPSALQRSMIEDLDPDVRIQAVLELAESPGDEVAAALVQAMGTEPEFAIRETLTWALGRMPEEATPYLHDALRSEHWLARMQALHVLSKWGRATDAEFVVELVADAHPLVAARACWAAGQTRNPAVIPVLIGALGRGEEELRNTMSSAFSALGRAGVDALAVAVRSPGAVASRVHAADTLAYLGTPAADPATLALAEAAEDDQADAEVRFAALNALGRLPSTWAERALQTMSGASDALLADLARRLLDKRGEQIDDLTYLTERTGATRLQARTAMRNHHGDRVAALGSLRPVEVAPLAHGTIAAGPGVLVELLTTSDLTATSQAFVGLAGQLAALAGDGTPDSRGEIDPEMLLAGEVGGRPVRTAIADLAEAAGEPVRLGRVLRLPGHTATHLLGPGPTHRVAALASVTGGTPERRDVLAMITARQVAEADPRWTTAAEVPTETTDRVRRRAETDLGGIDVPQRRLDSAVVRYLQQTVLLEQPSVSELGLRIADHFRGTGVEVTDWVRLELGRAHSG
;
A
#
# COMPACT_ATOMS: atom_id res chain seq x y z
N MET A 1 -43.91 9.01 46.33
CA MET A 1 -43.52 10.43 46.15
C MET A 1 -42.01 10.44 46.15
N SER A 2 -41.39 10.32 44.98
CA SER A 2 -39.93 10.35 44.86
C SER A 2 -39.49 11.78 45.16
N THR A 3 -38.83 11.98 46.29
CA THR A 3 -38.13 13.22 46.60
C THR A 3 -36.93 13.28 45.66
N THR A 4 -37.05 14.03 44.56
CA THR A 4 -35.92 14.28 43.66
C THR A 4 -34.86 15.04 44.44
N THR A 5 -33.76 14.35 44.80
CA THR A 5 -32.59 14.95 45.43
C THR A 5 -31.99 15.97 44.46
N ALA A 6 -31.60 17.15 44.96
CA ALA A 6 -31.02 18.18 44.10
C ALA A 6 -29.72 17.68 43.43
N PRO A 7 -29.47 17.95 42.14
CA PRO A 7 -28.27 17.48 41.43
C PRO A 7 -26.96 17.80 42.15
N SER A 8 -26.85 18.98 42.79
CA SER A 8 -25.69 19.38 43.57
C SER A 8 -25.44 18.52 44.82
N ALA A 9 -26.50 17.98 45.43
CA ALA A 9 -26.37 17.08 46.57
C ALA A 9 -25.94 15.69 46.12
N LEU A 10 -26.46 15.21 44.99
CA LEU A 10 -26.02 13.95 44.38
C LEU A 10 -24.56 14.02 43.91
N GLN A 11 -24.14 15.12 43.31
CA GLN A 11 -22.73 15.34 42.93
C GLN A 11 -21.80 15.27 44.16
N ARG A 12 -22.23 15.84 45.29
CA ARG A 12 -21.47 15.75 46.55
C ARG A 12 -21.40 14.30 47.04
N SER A 13 -22.54 13.61 47.13
CA SER A 13 -22.60 12.21 47.57
C SER A 13 -21.76 11.28 46.69
N MET A 14 -21.73 11.50 45.38
CA MET A 14 -20.91 10.74 44.43
C MET A 14 -19.40 10.83 44.73
N ILE A 15 -18.91 11.96 45.24
CA ILE A 15 -17.46 12.21 45.41
C ILE A 15 -17.02 12.01 46.87
N GLU A 16 -17.84 12.42 47.83
CA GLU A 16 -17.44 12.54 49.25
C GLU A 16 -17.91 11.38 50.13
N ASP A 17 -18.92 10.61 49.69
CA ASP A 17 -19.51 9.57 50.55
C ASP A 17 -18.57 8.35 50.68
N LEU A 18 -18.40 7.89 51.92
CA LEU A 18 -17.54 6.75 52.23
C LEU A 18 -18.17 5.42 51.81
N ASP A 19 -19.50 5.36 51.68
CA ASP A 19 -20.23 4.17 51.28
C ASP A 19 -20.27 4.04 49.74
N PRO A 20 -19.65 3.00 49.15
CA PRO A 20 -19.70 2.75 47.71
C PRO A 20 -21.11 2.63 47.15
N ASP A 21 -22.07 2.10 47.92
CA ASP A 21 -23.44 1.92 47.45
C ASP A 21 -24.14 3.28 47.32
N VAL A 22 -23.87 4.21 48.24
CA VAL A 22 -24.39 5.59 48.16
C VAL A 22 -23.81 6.32 46.95
N ARG A 23 -22.51 6.17 46.69
CA ARG A 23 -21.88 6.72 45.49
C ARG A 23 -22.48 6.13 44.20
N ILE A 24 -22.70 4.82 44.14
CA ILE A 24 -23.36 4.17 42.99
C ILE A 24 -24.76 4.72 42.78
N GLN A 25 -25.59 4.81 43.82
CA GLN A 25 -26.94 5.36 43.71
C GLN A 25 -26.92 6.81 43.24
N ALA A 26 -26.00 7.63 43.76
CA ALA A 26 -25.84 9.01 43.31
C ALA A 26 -25.50 9.10 41.81
N VAL A 27 -24.61 8.25 41.30
CA VAL A 27 -24.29 8.17 39.87
C VAL A 27 -25.52 7.75 39.04
N LEU A 28 -26.26 6.75 39.51
CA LEU A 28 -27.47 6.26 38.82
C LEU A 28 -28.55 7.33 38.73
N GLU A 29 -28.82 8.04 39.83
CA GLU A 29 -29.80 9.14 39.88
C GLU A 29 -29.37 10.33 39.01
N LEU A 30 -28.08 10.71 39.03
CA LEU A 30 -27.56 11.75 38.13
C LEU A 30 -27.76 11.38 36.65
N ALA A 31 -27.59 10.11 36.30
CA ALA A 31 -27.73 9.61 34.93
C ALA A 31 -29.19 9.62 34.42
N GLU A 32 -30.19 9.82 35.29
CA GLU A 32 -31.59 9.99 34.89
C GLU A 32 -31.86 11.36 34.28
N SER A 33 -31.04 12.37 34.60
CA SER A 33 -31.17 13.76 34.14
C SER A 33 -29.89 14.22 33.44
N PRO A 34 -29.64 13.79 32.20
CA PRO A 34 -28.44 14.16 31.45
C PRO A 34 -28.36 15.67 31.21
N GLY A 35 -27.14 16.20 31.21
CA GLY A 35 -26.86 17.61 30.95
C GLY A 35 -25.38 17.94 31.14
N ASP A 36 -24.97 19.10 30.67
CA ASP A 36 -23.56 19.53 30.62
C ASP A 36 -22.88 19.51 32.01
N GLU A 37 -23.54 20.07 33.03
CA GLU A 37 -23.03 20.08 34.41
C GLU A 37 -22.91 18.67 35.01
N VAL A 38 -23.82 17.77 34.65
CA VAL A 38 -23.81 16.38 35.10
C VAL A 38 -22.67 15.62 34.41
N ALA A 39 -22.51 15.80 33.10
CA ALA A 39 -21.44 15.20 32.33
C ALA A 39 -20.06 15.63 32.87
N ALA A 40 -19.87 16.93 33.11
CA ALA A 40 -18.65 17.46 33.71
C ALA A 40 -18.34 16.81 35.07
N ALA A 41 -19.34 16.72 35.96
CA ALA A 41 -19.17 16.14 37.28
C ALA A 41 -18.83 14.63 37.23
N LEU A 42 -19.51 13.88 36.36
CA LEU A 42 -19.26 12.44 36.17
C LEU A 42 -17.85 12.17 35.62
N VAL A 43 -17.38 12.97 34.65
CA VAL A 43 -16.00 12.85 34.12
C VAL A 43 -14.96 13.18 35.19
N GLN A 44 -15.17 14.24 35.98
CA GLN A 44 -14.28 14.59 37.08
C GLN A 44 -14.19 13.46 38.12
N ALA A 45 -15.34 12.94 38.58
CA ALA A 45 -15.39 11.86 39.57
C ALA A 45 -14.69 10.59 39.09
N MET A 46 -14.91 10.22 37.83
CA MET A 46 -14.28 9.05 37.21
C MET A 46 -12.74 9.11 37.24
N GLY A 47 -12.16 10.31 37.12
CA GLY A 47 -10.72 10.49 37.12
C GLY A 47 -10.02 10.27 38.46
N THR A 48 -10.78 10.22 39.57
CA THR A 48 -10.26 10.05 40.93
C THR A 48 -10.83 8.83 41.66
N GLU A 49 -11.91 8.23 41.15
CA GLU A 49 -12.65 7.15 41.79
C GLU A 49 -11.82 5.86 41.97
N PRO A 50 -11.50 5.44 43.22
CA PRO A 50 -10.68 4.26 43.46
C PRO A 50 -11.40 2.92 43.25
N GLU A 51 -12.73 2.86 43.41
CA GLU A 51 -13.49 1.62 43.30
C GLU A 51 -13.86 1.28 41.85
N PHE A 52 -13.40 0.11 41.38
CA PHE A 52 -13.66 -0.35 40.01
C PHE A 52 -15.15 -0.42 39.65
N ALA A 53 -16.00 -0.90 40.57
CA ALA A 53 -17.44 -1.01 40.34
C ALA A 53 -18.10 0.35 40.10
N ILE A 54 -17.64 1.39 40.80
CA ILE A 54 -18.16 2.75 40.64
C ILE A 54 -17.67 3.33 39.31
N ARG A 55 -16.40 3.09 38.92
CA ARG A 55 -15.89 3.51 37.60
C ARG A 55 -16.66 2.91 36.43
N GLU A 56 -17.07 1.64 36.53
CA GLU A 56 -17.94 1.03 35.51
C GLU A 56 -19.34 1.68 35.51
N THR A 57 -19.88 2.02 36.68
CA THR A 57 -21.16 2.73 36.80
C THR A 57 -21.10 4.15 36.20
N LEU A 58 -20.02 4.88 36.47
CA LEU A 58 -19.73 6.20 35.88
C LEU A 58 -19.61 6.09 34.36
N THR A 59 -18.93 5.06 33.85
CA THR A 59 -18.82 4.80 32.41
C THR A 59 -20.17 4.53 31.77
N TRP A 60 -21.03 3.74 32.44
CA TRP A 60 -22.40 3.50 32.00
C TRP A 60 -23.22 4.79 31.97
N ALA A 61 -23.10 5.62 33.01
CA ALA A 61 -23.80 6.90 33.11
C ALA A 61 -23.39 7.87 31.99
N LEU A 62 -22.08 8.00 31.71
CA LEU A 62 -21.57 8.81 30.61
C LEU A 62 -22.06 8.31 29.24
N GLY A 63 -22.23 7.00 29.07
CA GLY A 63 -22.79 6.42 27.85
C GLY A 63 -24.21 6.90 27.51
N ARG A 64 -24.92 7.53 28.45
CA ARG A 64 -26.26 8.11 28.25
C ARG A 64 -26.25 9.58 27.82
N MET A 65 -25.09 10.25 27.89
CA MET A 65 -24.91 11.66 27.52
C MET A 65 -23.61 11.86 26.71
N PRO A 66 -23.47 11.15 25.58
CA PRO A 66 -22.18 11.04 24.94
C PRO A 66 -21.81 12.27 24.08
N GLU A 67 -22.69 13.26 23.91
CA GLU A 67 -22.36 14.52 23.23
C GLU A 67 -21.91 15.57 24.26
N GLU A 68 -22.62 15.66 25.37
CA GLU A 68 -22.31 16.53 26.52
C GLU A 68 -21.00 16.12 27.20
N ALA A 69 -20.70 14.82 27.30
CA ALA A 69 -19.50 14.32 27.94
C ALA A 69 -18.23 14.45 27.09
N THR A 70 -18.35 14.52 25.76
CA THR A 70 -17.19 14.52 24.84
C THR A 70 -16.18 15.64 25.14
N PRO A 71 -16.57 16.93 25.27
CA PRO A 71 -15.62 18.00 25.56
C PRO A 71 -14.84 17.75 26.86
N TYR A 72 -15.53 17.31 27.90
CA TYR A 72 -14.91 17.03 29.20
C TYR A 72 -14.00 15.81 29.17
N LEU A 73 -14.34 14.78 28.40
CA LEU A 73 -13.48 13.61 28.18
C LEU A 73 -12.21 14.01 27.41
N HIS A 74 -12.32 14.84 26.38
CA HIS A 74 -11.16 15.35 25.64
C HIS A 74 -10.25 16.20 26.54
N ASP A 75 -10.81 16.99 27.45
CA ASP A 75 -10.02 17.72 28.46
C ASP A 75 -9.37 16.77 29.48
N ALA A 76 -10.09 15.73 29.92
CA ALA A 76 -9.58 14.73 30.86
C ALA A 76 -8.38 13.94 30.29
N LEU A 77 -8.29 13.77 28.97
CA LEU A 77 -7.11 13.21 28.30
C LEU A 77 -5.83 14.03 28.52
N ARG A 78 -5.94 15.31 28.90
CA ARG A 78 -4.79 16.19 29.19
C ARG A 78 -4.50 16.33 30.68
N SER A 79 -5.21 15.59 31.53
CA SER A 79 -5.04 15.64 32.99
C SER A 79 -3.65 15.16 33.42
N GLU A 80 -3.08 15.78 34.45
CA GLU A 80 -1.84 15.30 35.08
C GLU A 80 -2.04 13.94 35.76
N HIS A 81 -3.26 13.63 36.21
CA HIS A 81 -3.60 12.37 36.84
C HIS A 81 -3.78 11.26 35.80
N TRP A 82 -2.93 10.24 35.85
CA TRP A 82 -2.96 9.11 34.91
C TRP A 82 -4.29 8.35 34.91
N LEU A 83 -4.98 8.26 36.06
CA LEU A 83 -6.27 7.59 36.18
C LEU A 83 -7.35 8.30 35.35
N ALA A 84 -7.38 9.63 35.37
CA ALA A 84 -8.29 10.44 34.56
C ALA A 84 -8.07 10.20 33.06
N ARG A 85 -6.81 10.24 32.60
CA ARG A 85 -6.47 9.94 31.20
C ARG A 85 -6.92 8.52 30.81
N MET A 86 -6.60 7.53 31.64
CA MET A 86 -6.93 6.12 31.38
C MET A 86 -8.45 5.88 31.31
N GLN A 87 -9.20 6.48 32.22
CA GLN A 87 -10.65 6.33 32.26
C GLN A 87 -11.36 7.07 31.12
N ALA A 88 -10.87 8.25 30.74
CA ALA A 88 -11.37 8.94 29.56
C ALA A 88 -11.18 8.07 28.30
N LEU A 89 -9.99 7.50 28.09
CA LEU A 89 -9.74 6.53 27.03
C LEU A 89 -10.64 5.29 27.12
N HIS A 90 -10.94 4.83 28.34
CA HIS A 90 -11.86 3.70 28.55
C HIS A 90 -13.25 4.00 28.00
N VAL A 91 -13.82 5.16 28.31
CA VAL A 91 -15.13 5.60 27.81
C VAL A 91 -15.10 5.76 26.28
N LEU A 92 -14.12 6.51 25.76
CA LEU A 92 -13.99 6.76 24.32
C LEU A 92 -13.82 5.46 23.52
N SER A 93 -13.11 4.46 24.05
CA SER A 93 -12.96 3.15 23.40
C SER A 93 -14.26 2.34 23.31
N LYS A 94 -15.20 2.54 24.25
CA LYS A 94 -16.53 1.91 24.22
C LYS A 94 -17.42 2.58 23.17
N TRP A 95 -17.24 3.87 22.91
CA TRP A 95 -17.96 4.60 21.87
C TRP A 95 -17.37 4.37 20.47
N GLY A 96 -16.04 4.33 20.35
CA GLY A 96 -15.35 4.02 19.10
C GLY A 96 -15.62 5.01 17.96
N ARG A 97 -15.86 6.29 18.27
CA ARG A 97 -16.13 7.30 17.23
C ARG A 97 -14.84 7.65 16.49
N ALA A 98 -14.93 7.74 15.16
CA ALA A 98 -13.78 8.09 14.32
C ALA A 98 -13.25 9.52 14.59
N THR A 99 -14.10 10.42 15.11
CA THR A 99 -13.75 11.80 15.48
C THR A 99 -12.83 11.89 16.70
N ASP A 100 -12.83 10.88 17.58
CA ASP A 100 -11.97 10.87 18.77
C ASP A 100 -10.52 10.47 18.44
N ALA A 101 -10.27 10.01 17.22
CA ALA A 101 -8.98 9.47 16.80
C ALA A 101 -7.82 10.45 17.02
N GLU A 102 -7.99 11.74 16.70
CA GLU A 102 -6.94 12.74 16.85
C GLU A 102 -6.54 13.00 18.31
N PHE A 103 -7.49 12.88 19.24
CA PHE A 103 -7.25 13.06 20.67
C PHE A 103 -6.62 11.81 21.29
N VAL A 104 -7.11 10.63 20.91
CA VAL A 104 -6.63 9.34 21.45
C VAL A 104 -5.16 9.10 21.08
N VAL A 105 -4.74 9.44 19.87
CA VAL A 105 -3.37 9.17 19.40
C VAL A 105 -2.30 9.96 20.14
N GLU A 106 -2.64 11.10 20.76
CA GLU A 106 -1.70 11.87 21.59
C GLU A 106 -1.17 11.06 22.79
N LEU A 107 -1.93 10.05 23.25
CA LEU A 107 -1.64 9.26 24.43
C LEU A 107 -1.04 7.87 24.12
N VAL A 108 -0.84 7.51 22.85
CA VAL A 108 -0.25 6.21 22.46
C VAL A 108 1.16 6.02 23.04
N ALA A 109 1.88 7.12 23.28
CA ALA A 109 3.20 7.12 23.89
C ALA A 109 3.21 7.73 25.31
N ASP A 110 2.08 7.68 26.02
CA ASP A 110 1.97 8.20 27.38
C ASP A 110 3.01 7.55 28.32
N ALA A 111 3.55 8.36 29.25
CA ALA A 111 4.56 7.90 30.20
C ALA A 111 4.05 6.79 31.14
N HIS A 112 2.74 6.77 31.41
CA HIS A 112 2.11 5.74 32.23
C HIS A 112 1.72 4.51 31.36
N PRO A 113 2.26 3.31 31.62
CA PRO A 113 2.06 2.14 30.75
C PRO A 113 0.60 1.77 30.50
N LEU A 114 -0.25 1.81 31.54
CA LEU A 114 -1.68 1.51 31.42
C LEU A 114 -2.43 2.54 30.55
N VAL A 115 -1.99 3.80 30.54
CA VAL A 115 -2.60 4.84 29.70
C VAL A 115 -2.22 4.60 28.25
N ALA A 116 -0.93 4.35 27.97
CA ALA A 116 -0.45 4.03 26.63
C ALA A 116 -1.13 2.78 26.04
N ALA A 117 -1.27 1.71 26.83
CA ALA A 117 -1.98 0.51 26.40
C ALA A 117 -3.45 0.81 26.10
N ARG A 118 -4.15 1.53 26.99
CA ARG A 118 -5.55 1.90 26.76
C ARG A 118 -5.72 2.82 25.55
N ALA A 119 -4.76 3.69 25.27
CA ALA A 119 -4.76 4.57 24.10
C ALA A 119 -4.61 3.77 22.80
N CYS A 120 -3.68 2.81 22.75
CA CYS A 120 -3.56 1.89 21.62
C CYS A 120 -4.87 1.13 21.37
N TRP A 121 -5.50 0.59 22.43
CA TRP A 121 -6.80 -0.08 22.31
C TRP A 121 -7.86 0.87 21.75
N ALA A 122 -8.02 2.05 22.35
CA ALA A 122 -9.00 3.05 21.93
C ALA A 122 -8.78 3.48 20.47
N ALA A 123 -7.53 3.64 20.03
CA ALA A 123 -7.17 3.98 18.66
C ALA A 123 -7.70 2.94 17.67
N GLY A 124 -7.53 1.64 17.97
CA GLY A 124 -8.10 0.55 17.17
C GLY A 124 -9.63 0.60 17.10
N GLN A 125 -10.29 0.90 18.22
CA GLN A 125 -11.75 0.98 18.30
C GLN A 125 -12.35 2.12 17.47
N THR A 126 -11.60 3.19 17.21
CA THR A 126 -12.05 4.28 16.31
C THR A 126 -12.23 3.81 14.87
N ARG A 127 -11.56 2.71 14.48
CA ARG A 127 -11.47 2.21 13.10
C ARG A 127 -11.03 3.26 12.07
N ASN A 128 -10.38 4.33 12.53
CA ASN A 128 -9.94 5.44 11.69
C ASN A 128 -8.50 5.17 11.22
N PRO A 129 -8.23 4.97 9.91
CA PRO A 129 -6.89 4.71 9.41
C PRO A 129 -5.86 5.81 9.72
N ALA A 130 -6.29 7.03 10.05
CA ALA A 130 -5.41 8.14 10.41
C ALA A 130 -4.55 7.85 11.67
N VAL A 131 -4.95 6.89 12.52
CA VAL A 131 -4.16 6.50 13.70
C VAL A 131 -2.95 5.62 13.37
N ILE A 132 -2.95 4.98 12.19
CA ILE A 132 -1.95 3.98 11.80
C ILE A 132 -0.52 4.51 11.88
N PRO A 133 -0.17 5.70 11.32
CA PRO A 133 1.21 6.18 11.38
C PRO A 133 1.74 6.34 12.81
N VAL A 134 0.89 6.76 13.75
CA VAL A 134 1.26 6.91 15.16
C VAL A 134 1.48 5.55 15.82
N LEU A 135 0.58 4.58 15.58
CA LEU A 135 0.75 3.21 16.08
C LEU A 135 2.00 2.54 15.51
N ILE A 136 2.31 2.73 14.22
CA ILE A 136 3.56 2.24 13.61
C ILE A 136 4.79 2.84 14.31
N GLY A 137 4.77 4.14 14.59
CA GLY A 137 5.87 4.81 15.33
C GLY A 137 6.04 4.33 16.78
N ALA A 138 5.03 3.69 17.36
CA ALA A 138 5.07 3.11 18.71
C ALA A 138 5.52 1.64 18.73
N LEU A 139 5.68 0.99 17.58
CA LEU A 139 6.11 -0.41 17.52
C LEU A 139 7.46 -0.61 18.22
N GLY A 140 7.64 -1.78 18.82
CA GLY A 140 8.79 -2.11 19.67
C GLY A 140 8.81 -1.48 21.07
N ARG A 141 7.92 -0.53 21.40
CA ARG A 141 7.86 0.09 22.73
C ARG A 141 7.06 -0.75 23.73
N GLY A 142 7.34 -0.50 25.02
CA GLY A 142 6.64 -1.10 26.16
C GLY A 142 6.82 -2.61 26.31
N GLU A 143 6.17 -3.13 27.35
CA GLU A 143 6.14 -4.53 27.71
C GLU A 143 5.09 -5.30 26.89
N GLU A 144 4.98 -6.61 27.15
CA GLU A 144 4.12 -7.54 26.42
C GLU A 144 2.65 -7.08 26.34
N GLU A 145 2.10 -6.53 27.43
CA GLU A 145 0.70 -6.05 27.46
C GLU A 145 0.44 -4.94 26.43
N LEU A 146 1.34 -3.96 26.32
CA LEU A 146 1.23 -2.88 25.33
C LEU A 146 1.30 -3.46 23.91
N ARG A 147 2.21 -4.41 23.68
CA ARG A 147 2.40 -5.05 22.37
C ARG A 147 1.19 -5.87 21.94
N ASN A 148 0.62 -6.66 22.85
CA ASN A 148 -0.61 -7.42 22.60
C ASN A 148 -1.80 -6.48 22.32
N THR A 149 -1.86 -5.35 23.02
CA THR A 149 -2.90 -4.34 22.77
C THR A 149 -2.75 -3.68 21.41
N MET A 150 -1.52 -3.34 21.01
CA MET A 150 -1.23 -2.85 19.65
C MET A 150 -1.62 -3.88 18.59
N SER A 151 -1.35 -5.16 18.82
CA SER A 151 -1.74 -6.23 17.89
C SER A 151 -3.27 -6.28 17.70
N SER A 152 -4.02 -6.14 18.78
CA SER A 152 -5.48 -6.05 18.74
C SER A 152 -5.96 -4.79 18.01
N ALA A 153 -5.27 -3.66 18.20
CA ALA A 153 -5.59 -2.40 17.53
C ALA A 153 -5.39 -2.51 16.01
N PHE A 154 -4.28 -3.08 15.54
CA PHE A 154 -4.05 -3.34 14.12
C PHE A 154 -5.08 -4.32 13.53
N SER A 155 -5.53 -5.31 14.31
CA SER A 155 -6.63 -6.19 13.91
C SER A 155 -7.92 -5.40 13.63
N ALA A 156 -8.29 -4.48 14.52
CA ALA A 156 -9.46 -3.64 14.37
C ALA A 156 -9.37 -2.67 13.17
N LEU A 157 -8.15 -2.25 12.80
CA LEU A 157 -7.87 -1.38 11.65
C LEU A 157 -7.86 -2.14 10.30
N GLY A 158 -7.93 -3.47 10.33
CA GLY A 158 -8.10 -4.31 9.15
C GLY A 158 -6.97 -4.17 8.12
N ARG A 159 -7.34 -4.17 6.83
CA ARG A 159 -6.38 -4.21 5.71
C ARG A 159 -5.36 -3.07 5.75
N ALA A 160 -5.79 -1.84 6.07
CA ALA A 160 -4.88 -0.70 6.15
C ALA A 160 -3.82 -0.89 7.25
N GLY A 161 -4.19 -1.51 8.38
CA GLY A 161 -3.25 -1.86 9.44
C GLY A 161 -2.25 -2.93 9.00
N VAL A 162 -2.71 -3.98 8.32
CA VAL A 162 -1.86 -5.05 7.77
C VAL A 162 -0.86 -4.51 6.75
N ASP A 163 -1.31 -3.65 5.81
CA ASP A 163 -0.43 -3.07 4.80
C ASP A 163 0.66 -2.20 5.44
N ALA A 164 0.32 -1.43 6.47
CA ALA A 164 1.29 -0.62 7.21
C ALA A 164 2.30 -1.47 8.00
N LEU A 165 1.86 -2.58 8.61
CA LEU A 165 2.77 -3.54 9.25
C LEU A 165 3.71 -4.20 8.24
N ALA A 166 3.20 -4.56 7.06
CA ALA A 166 4.01 -5.12 5.97
C ALA A 166 5.10 -4.15 5.52
N VAL A 167 4.79 -2.84 5.39
CA VAL A 167 5.79 -1.80 5.14
C VAL A 167 6.79 -1.70 6.30
N ALA A 168 6.32 -1.71 7.55
CA ALA A 168 7.19 -1.57 8.72
C ALA A 168 8.21 -2.72 8.87
N VAL A 169 7.83 -3.96 8.51
CA VAL A 169 8.75 -5.11 8.50
C VAL A 169 9.94 -4.90 7.54
N ARG A 170 9.71 -4.29 6.37
CA ARG A 170 10.75 -4.03 5.36
C ARG A 170 11.52 -2.73 5.57
N SER A 171 10.93 -1.77 6.26
CA SER A 171 11.50 -0.44 6.39
C SER A 171 12.76 -0.47 7.25
N PRO A 172 13.82 0.27 6.87
CA PRO A 172 14.99 0.43 7.73
C PRO A 172 14.56 1.15 9.01
N GLY A 173 15.03 0.68 10.16
CA GLY A 173 14.61 1.22 11.45
C GLY A 173 15.05 0.36 12.62
N ALA A 174 14.49 0.62 13.80
CA ALA A 174 14.82 -0.13 15.00
C ALA A 174 14.38 -1.61 14.87
N VAL A 175 15.30 -2.53 15.19
CA VAL A 175 15.08 -3.98 15.19
C VAL A 175 13.79 -4.35 15.95
N ALA A 176 13.61 -3.79 17.16
CA ALA A 176 12.45 -4.04 18.01
C ALA A 176 11.12 -3.68 17.33
N SER A 177 11.08 -2.61 16.54
CA SER A 177 9.86 -2.20 15.82
C SER A 177 9.54 -3.17 14.67
N ARG A 178 10.56 -3.61 13.92
CA ARG A 178 10.41 -4.58 12.82
C ARG A 178 10.00 -5.96 13.34
N VAL A 179 10.61 -6.42 14.42
CA VAL A 179 10.24 -7.68 15.12
C VAL A 179 8.78 -7.60 15.58
N HIS A 180 8.40 -6.53 16.28
CA HIS A 180 7.02 -6.36 16.75
C HIS A 180 6.02 -6.30 15.58
N ALA A 181 6.38 -5.69 14.45
CA ALA A 181 5.53 -5.71 13.24
C ALA A 181 5.31 -7.14 12.71
N ALA A 182 6.38 -7.94 12.61
CA ALA A 182 6.31 -9.34 12.18
C ALA A 182 5.51 -10.21 13.17
N ASP A 183 5.73 -10.04 14.48
CA ASP A 183 4.97 -10.74 15.52
C ASP A 183 3.49 -10.37 15.50
N THR A 184 3.16 -9.11 15.22
CA THR A 184 1.78 -8.66 15.05
C THR A 184 1.14 -9.33 13.85
N LEU A 185 1.82 -9.39 12.70
CA LEU A 185 1.34 -10.11 11.52
C LEU A 185 1.16 -11.62 11.80
N ALA A 186 2.07 -12.21 12.58
CA ALA A 186 1.95 -13.59 13.05
C ALA A 186 0.73 -13.78 13.97
N TYR A 187 0.41 -12.81 14.83
CA TYR A 187 -0.78 -12.83 15.69
C TYR A 187 -2.06 -12.73 14.87
N LEU A 188 -2.11 -11.82 13.91
CA LEU A 188 -3.26 -11.63 13.01
C LEU A 188 -3.53 -12.88 12.17
N GLY A 189 -2.47 -13.55 11.71
CA GLY A 189 -2.56 -14.83 11.02
C GLY A 189 -3.42 -14.79 9.75
N THR A 190 -3.83 -15.96 9.28
CA THR A 190 -4.68 -16.08 8.10
C THR A 190 -6.16 -15.92 8.46
N PRO A 191 -7.00 -15.32 7.58
CA PRO A 191 -6.66 -14.72 6.29
C PRO A 191 -6.17 -13.27 6.39
N ALA A 192 -6.21 -12.65 7.57
CA ALA A 192 -5.99 -11.20 7.74
C ALA A 192 -4.60 -10.74 7.25
N ALA A 193 -3.54 -11.44 7.63
CA ALA A 193 -2.15 -11.10 7.33
C ALA A 193 -1.62 -11.73 6.04
N ASP A 194 -2.43 -12.48 5.27
CA ASP A 194 -1.98 -13.06 3.99
C ASP A 194 -1.34 -12.02 3.05
N PRO A 195 -1.87 -10.78 2.88
CA PRO A 195 -1.24 -9.76 2.02
C PRO A 195 0.18 -9.35 2.42
N ALA A 196 0.60 -9.65 3.66
CA ALA A 196 1.95 -9.39 4.13
C ALA A 196 2.95 -10.51 3.79
N THR A 197 2.52 -11.60 3.15
CA THR A 197 3.36 -12.75 2.83
C THR A 197 4.65 -12.34 2.11
N LEU A 198 4.54 -11.50 1.07
CA LEU A 198 5.70 -11.05 0.30
C LEU A 198 6.68 -10.25 1.16
N ALA A 199 6.18 -9.37 2.02
CA ALA A 199 7.00 -8.55 2.91
C ALA A 199 7.75 -9.39 3.95
N LEU A 200 7.07 -10.41 4.50
CA LEU A 200 7.65 -11.33 5.47
C LEU A 200 8.70 -12.25 4.82
N ALA A 201 8.44 -12.73 3.59
CA ALA A 201 9.41 -13.52 2.82
C ALA A 201 10.70 -12.73 2.57
N GLU A 202 10.57 -11.50 2.06
CA GLU A 202 11.71 -10.61 1.83
C GLU A 202 12.50 -10.35 3.12
N ALA A 203 11.84 -10.08 4.24
CA ALA A 203 12.52 -9.84 5.51
C ALA A 203 13.18 -11.09 6.12
N ALA A 204 12.69 -12.29 5.82
CA ALA A 204 13.31 -13.54 6.25
C ALA A 204 14.54 -13.89 5.40
N GLU A 205 14.46 -13.65 4.09
CA GLU A 205 15.49 -13.94 3.09
C GLU A 205 16.61 -12.89 3.03
N ASP A 206 16.40 -11.68 3.58
CA ASP A 206 17.40 -10.63 3.64
C ASP A 206 18.57 -11.00 4.56
N ASP A 207 19.66 -11.49 3.97
CA ASP A 207 20.90 -11.84 4.68
C ASP A 207 21.60 -10.65 5.34
N GLN A 208 21.24 -9.40 4.99
CA GLN A 208 21.76 -8.19 5.62
C GLN A 208 20.90 -7.73 6.81
N ALA A 209 19.70 -8.30 6.98
CA ALA A 209 18.82 -7.97 8.11
C ALA A 209 19.28 -8.63 9.41
N ASP A 210 18.90 -8.01 10.53
CA ASP A 210 19.12 -8.54 11.87
C ASP A 210 18.46 -9.92 12.05
N ALA A 211 19.17 -10.84 12.70
CA ALA A 211 18.73 -12.22 12.88
C ALA A 211 17.38 -12.31 13.61
N GLU A 212 17.09 -11.42 14.57
CA GLU A 212 15.80 -11.38 15.26
C GLU A 212 14.65 -11.05 14.31
N VAL A 213 14.86 -10.13 13.36
CA VAL A 213 13.81 -9.78 12.39
C VAL A 213 13.58 -10.92 11.43
N ARG A 214 14.65 -11.55 10.94
CA ARG A 214 14.55 -12.72 10.06
C ARG A 214 13.80 -13.86 10.73
N PHE A 215 14.10 -14.13 12.01
CA PHE A 215 13.43 -15.15 12.82
C PHE A 215 11.94 -14.83 13.04
N ALA A 216 11.60 -13.59 13.39
CA ALA A 216 10.22 -13.16 13.58
C ALA A 216 9.41 -13.26 12.27
N ALA A 217 10.00 -12.81 11.15
CA ALA A 217 9.40 -12.91 9.83
C ALA A 217 9.17 -14.37 9.40
N LEU A 218 10.15 -15.24 9.63
CA LEU A 218 10.04 -16.67 9.35
C LEU A 218 8.95 -17.35 10.18
N ASN A 219 8.83 -17.01 11.47
CA ASN A 219 7.74 -17.48 12.33
C ASN A 219 6.37 -17.02 11.84
N ALA A 220 6.27 -15.76 11.41
CA ALA A 220 5.03 -15.21 10.85
C ALA A 220 4.63 -15.96 9.57
N LEU A 221 5.58 -16.21 8.65
CA LEU A 221 5.36 -17.05 7.47
C LEU A 221 4.83 -18.42 7.86
N GLY A 222 5.36 -19.05 8.91
CA GLY A 222 4.87 -20.32 9.44
C GLY A 222 3.36 -20.36 9.76
N ARG A 223 2.73 -19.21 10.00
CA ARG A 223 1.30 -19.07 10.30
C ARG A 223 0.42 -18.71 9.09
N LEU A 224 1.01 -18.46 7.92
CA LEU A 224 0.30 -18.05 6.70
C LEU A 224 0.26 -19.19 5.68
N PRO A 225 -0.87 -19.87 5.45
CA PRO A 225 -0.94 -21.08 4.63
C PRO A 225 -0.92 -20.78 3.12
N SER A 226 -0.02 -19.93 2.62
CA SER A 226 0.14 -19.62 1.20
C SER A 226 1.28 -20.41 0.55
N THR A 227 1.15 -20.69 -0.75
CA THR A 227 2.18 -21.35 -1.58
C THR A 227 3.51 -20.59 -1.51
N TRP A 228 3.45 -19.26 -1.51
CA TRP A 228 4.64 -18.42 -1.42
C TRP A 228 5.33 -18.51 -0.06
N ALA A 229 4.56 -18.52 1.03
CA ALA A 229 5.14 -18.69 2.36
C ALA A 229 5.76 -20.09 2.52
N GLU A 230 5.17 -21.13 1.91
CA GLU A 230 5.77 -22.47 1.87
C GLU A 230 7.10 -22.46 1.11
N ARG A 231 7.15 -21.83 -0.06
CA ARG A 231 8.39 -21.69 -0.85
C ARG A 231 9.46 -20.93 -0.09
N ALA A 232 9.11 -19.82 0.56
CA ALA A 232 10.05 -19.06 1.38
C ALA A 232 10.62 -19.93 2.52
N LEU A 233 9.78 -20.73 3.18
CA LEU A 233 10.24 -21.71 4.17
C LEU A 233 11.14 -22.79 3.55
N GLN A 234 10.82 -23.31 2.35
CA GLN A 234 11.68 -24.26 1.64
C GLN A 234 13.05 -23.64 1.30
N THR A 235 13.09 -22.40 0.80
CA THR A 235 14.34 -21.66 0.56
C THR A 235 15.14 -21.54 1.85
N MET A 236 14.49 -21.10 2.93
CA MET A 236 15.14 -20.88 4.22
C MET A 236 15.60 -22.17 4.90
N SER A 237 15.03 -23.33 4.55
CA SER A 237 15.49 -24.64 5.04
C SER A 237 16.93 -24.99 4.61
N GLY A 238 17.42 -24.35 3.54
CA GLY A 238 18.79 -24.45 3.05
C GLY A 238 19.67 -23.24 3.40
N ALA A 239 19.22 -22.34 4.27
CA ALA A 239 19.98 -21.16 4.67
C ALA A 239 21.28 -21.55 5.40
N SER A 240 22.30 -20.70 5.26
CA SER A 240 23.59 -20.87 5.95
C SER A 240 23.46 -20.76 7.47
N ASP A 241 22.50 -19.98 7.96
CA ASP A 241 22.13 -19.91 9.37
C ASP A 241 21.39 -21.18 9.82
N ALA A 242 22.06 -21.97 10.66
CA ALA A 242 21.55 -23.25 11.13
C ALA A 242 20.25 -23.12 11.95
N LEU A 243 20.06 -22.03 12.69
CA LEU A 243 18.87 -21.82 13.52
C LEU A 243 17.66 -21.48 12.63
N LEU A 244 17.83 -20.59 11.65
CA LEU A 244 16.78 -20.27 10.69
C LEU A 244 16.43 -21.48 9.83
N ALA A 245 17.42 -22.25 9.39
CA ALA A 245 17.22 -23.47 8.63
C ALA A 245 16.47 -24.56 9.41
N ASP A 246 16.75 -24.72 10.71
CA ASP A 246 16.02 -25.65 11.58
C ASP A 246 14.58 -25.19 11.85
N LEU A 247 14.38 -23.89 12.10
CA LEU A 247 13.05 -23.32 12.26
C LEU A 247 12.20 -23.54 11.00
N ALA A 248 12.75 -23.23 9.82
CA ALA A 248 12.06 -23.41 8.55
C ALA A 248 11.59 -24.85 8.33
N ARG A 249 12.47 -25.84 8.59
CA ARG A 249 12.12 -27.27 8.51
C ARG A 249 10.98 -27.64 9.46
N ARG A 250 11.06 -27.20 10.73
CA ARG A 250 9.99 -27.45 11.72
C ARG A 250 8.65 -26.83 11.31
N LEU A 251 8.67 -25.64 10.73
CA LEU A 251 7.45 -24.96 10.29
C LEU A 251 6.84 -25.66 9.07
N LEU A 252 7.65 -26.18 8.15
CA LEU A 252 7.18 -27.02 7.04
C LEU A 252 6.52 -28.32 7.54
N ASP A 253 7.15 -29.00 8.51
CA ASP A 253 6.58 -30.23 9.10
C ASP A 253 5.21 -29.97 9.75
N LYS A 254 5.07 -28.85 10.46
CA LYS A 254 3.82 -28.46 11.14
C LYS A 254 2.72 -28.04 10.17
N ARG A 255 3.05 -27.59 8.95
CA ARG A 255 2.08 -27.16 7.93
C ARG A 255 1.29 -28.29 7.30
N GLY A 256 1.77 -29.54 7.38
CA GLY A 256 1.03 -30.72 6.92
C GLY A 256 -0.33 -30.92 7.61
N GLU A 257 -0.66 -30.10 8.62
CA GLU A 257 -1.89 -30.15 9.42
C GLU A 257 -2.85 -28.94 9.20
N GLN A 258 -2.59 -28.00 8.27
CA GLN A 258 -3.30 -26.70 8.20
C GLN A 258 -4.62 -26.64 7.37
N ILE A 259 -5.45 -25.64 7.74
CA ILE A 259 -6.84 -25.29 7.35
C ILE A 259 -7.29 -25.79 5.96
N ASP A 260 -8.44 -26.48 5.92
CA ASP A 260 -9.02 -26.94 4.65
C ASP A 260 -9.37 -25.76 3.73
N ASP A 261 -9.06 -25.89 2.43
CA ASP A 261 -9.24 -24.81 1.45
C ASP A 261 -10.64 -24.22 1.42
N LEU A 262 -11.67 -25.01 1.77
CA LEU A 262 -13.03 -24.50 1.86
C LEU A 262 -13.17 -23.51 3.01
N THR A 263 -12.64 -23.81 4.19
CA THR A 263 -12.62 -22.91 5.34
C THR A 263 -11.89 -21.62 5.00
N TYR A 264 -10.69 -21.72 4.40
CA TYR A 264 -9.93 -20.57 3.93
C TYR A 264 -10.75 -19.66 2.99
N LEU A 265 -11.38 -20.25 1.97
CA LEU A 265 -12.19 -19.50 1.02
C LEU A 265 -13.43 -18.86 1.67
N THR A 266 -14.12 -19.58 2.55
CA THR A 266 -15.31 -19.05 3.22
C THR A 266 -14.98 -17.88 4.15
N GLU A 267 -13.91 -17.96 4.93
CA GLU A 267 -13.50 -16.88 5.84
C GLU A 267 -13.05 -15.64 5.07
N ARG A 268 -12.40 -15.82 3.92
CA ARG A 268 -11.82 -14.73 3.13
C ARG A 268 -12.79 -14.02 2.18
N THR A 269 -13.93 -14.65 1.89
CA THR A 269 -14.92 -14.13 0.92
C THR A 269 -16.29 -13.90 1.53
N GLY A 270 -16.57 -14.46 2.70
CA GLY A 270 -17.93 -14.55 3.26
C GLY A 270 -18.84 -15.51 2.48
N ALA A 271 -18.32 -16.24 1.49
CA ALA A 271 -19.08 -17.22 0.74
C ALA A 271 -19.45 -18.44 1.61
N THR A 272 -20.53 -19.11 1.26
CA THR A 272 -20.92 -20.38 1.90
C THR A 272 -19.94 -21.50 1.53
N ARG A 273 -19.82 -22.55 2.36
CA ARG A 273 -18.99 -23.73 2.05
C ARG A 273 -19.34 -24.39 0.71
N LEU A 274 -20.61 -24.30 0.27
CA LEU A 274 -21.04 -24.82 -1.03
C LEU A 274 -20.51 -23.96 -2.19
N GLN A 275 -20.53 -22.64 -2.06
CA GLN A 275 -19.94 -21.72 -3.04
C GLN A 275 -18.43 -21.93 -3.12
N ALA A 276 -17.74 -21.99 -1.98
CA ALA A 276 -16.31 -22.29 -1.93
C ALA A 276 -15.96 -23.61 -2.62
N ARG A 277 -16.74 -24.68 -2.34
CA ARG A 277 -16.53 -25.99 -2.96
C ARG A 277 -16.80 -25.98 -4.46
N THR A 278 -17.80 -25.23 -4.89
CA THR A 278 -18.13 -25.07 -6.31
C THR A 278 -17.03 -24.33 -7.04
N ALA A 279 -16.51 -23.25 -6.46
CA ALA A 279 -15.38 -22.50 -6.99
C ALA A 279 -14.13 -23.38 -7.10
N MET A 280 -13.77 -24.10 -6.04
CA MET A 280 -12.67 -25.07 -6.07
C MET A 280 -12.84 -26.12 -7.16
N ARG A 281 -14.04 -26.67 -7.33
CA ARG A 281 -14.31 -27.65 -8.38
C ARG A 281 -14.18 -27.05 -9.78
N ASN A 282 -14.72 -25.85 -9.99
CA ASN A 282 -14.70 -25.15 -11.28
C ASN A 282 -13.27 -24.73 -11.69
N HIS A 283 -12.40 -24.51 -10.69
CA HIS A 283 -11.00 -24.16 -10.90
C HIS A 283 -10.06 -25.34 -10.61
N HIS A 284 -10.54 -26.58 -10.66
CA HIS A 284 -9.71 -27.79 -10.56
C HIS A 284 -8.80 -27.88 -9.33
N GLY A 285 -9.24 -27.33 -8.20
CA GLY A 285 -8.48 -27.28 -6.96
C GLY A 285 -7.55 -26.06 -6.83
N ASP A 286 -7.51 -25.17 -7.84
CA ASP A 286 -6.79 -23.90 -7.74
C ASP A 286 -7.53 -22.95 -6.80
N ARG A 287 -6.98 -22.83 -5.58
CA ARG A 287 -7.50 -21.98 -4.52
C ARG A 287 -7.49 -20.49 -4.87
N VAL A 288 -6.53 -20.02 -5.67
CA VAL A 288 -6.39 -18.60 -6.04
C VAL A 288 -7.48 -18.22 -7.02
N ALA A 289 -7.67 -19.03 -8.07
CA ALA A 289 -8.72 -18.82 -9.04
C ALA A 289 -10.11 -18.98 -8.40
N ALA A 290 -10.26 -19.96 -7.49
CA ALA A 290 -11.47 -20.10 -6.68
C ALA A 290 -11.74 -18.86 -5.80
N LEU A 291 -10.73 -18.33 -5.11
CA LEU A 291 -10.83 -17.10 -4.31
C LEU A 291 -11.24 -15.91 -5.17
N GLY A 292 -10.64 -15.75 -6.35
CA GLY A 292 -10.94 -14.69 -7.30
C GLY A 292 -12.39 -14.74 -7.80
N SER A 293 -12.92 -15.93 -8.10
CA SER A 293 -14.29 -16.09 -8.56
C SER A 293 -15.37 -15.84 -7.48
N LEU A 294 -14.99 -15.95 -6.20
CA LEU A 294 -15.90 -15.79 -5.06
C LEU A 294 -15.97 -14.37 -4.53
N ARG A 295 -14.98 -13.52 -4.81
CA ARG A 295 -15.04 -12.09 -4.48
C ARG A 295 -15.90 -11.37 -5.53
N PRO A 296 -17.03 -10.72 -5.17
CA PRO A 296 -17.68 -9.79 -6.08
C PRO A 296 -16.72 -8.61 -6.28
N VAL A 297 -16.14 -8.51 -7.47
CA VAL A 297 -15.11 -7.53 -7.77
C VAL A 297 -15.79 -6.22 -8.16
N GLU A 298 -15.79 -5.21 -7.28
CA GLU A 298 -15.48 -3.87 -7.79
C GLU A 298 -14.04 -3.98 -8.28
N VAL A 299 -13.84 -4.08 -9.59
CA VAL A 299 -12.50 -4.14 -10.18
C VAL A 299 -11.89 -2.77 -9.98
N ALA A 300 -11.27 -2.57 -8.82
CA ALA A 300 -10.38 -1.44 -8.61
C ALA A 300 -9.44 -1.42 -9.82
N PRO A 301 -9.33 -0.29 -10.53
CA PRO A 301 -8.51 -0.23 -11.72
C PRO A 301 -7.10 -0.67 -11.35
N LEU A 302 -6.49 -1.53 -12.19
CA LEU A 302 -5.10 -1.94 -12.07
C LEU A 302 -4.17 -0.77 -12.39
N ALA A 303 -4.18 0.23 -11.52
CA ALA A 303 -3.50 1.51 -11.66
C ALA A 303 -2.08 1.51 -11.06
N HIS A 304 -1.70 0.42 -10.38
CA HIS A 304 -0.38 0.21 -9.80
C HIS A 304 0.36 -0.89 -10.55
N GLY A 305 1.68 -0.93 -10.40
CA GLY A 305 2.52 -1.89 -11.11
C GLY A 305 3.89 -1.34 -11.43
N THR A 306 4.58 -2.00 -12.35
CA THR A 306 5.88 -1.57 -12.86
C THR A 306 6.04 -1.90 -14.33
N ILE A 307 6.84 -1.10 -15.02
CA ILE A 307 7.34 -1.40 -16.35
C ILE A 307 8.76 -1.95 -16.21
N ALA A 308 9.01 -3.10 -16.83
CA ALA A 308 10.33 -3.70 -16.93
C ALA A 308 10.82 -3.67 -18.39
N ALA A 309 12.14 -3.65 -18.55
CA ALA A 309 12.77 -3.63 -19.87
C ALA A 309 13.68 -4.86 -20.07
N GLY A 310 13.65 -5.38 -21.28
CA GLY A 310 14.61 -6.37 -21.80
C GLY A 310 15.20 -5.87 -23.12
N PRO A 311 16.06 -6.65 -23.79
CA PRO A 311 16.62 -6.28 -25.09
C PRO A 311 15.52 -5.98 -26.12
N GLY A 312 15.39 -4.70 -26.51
CA GLY A 312 14.38 -4.24 -27.47
C GLY A 312 12.92 -4.35 -27.02
N VAL A 313 12.64 -4.62 -25.74
CA VAL A 313 11.26 -4.84 -25.25
C VAL A 313 10.94 -4.11 -23.95
N LEU A 314 9.67 -3.73 -23.80
CA LEU A 314 9.05 -3.25 -22.57
C LEU A 314 7.90 -4.16 -22.17
N VAL A 315 7.81 -4.52 -20.90
CA VAL A 315 6.74 -5.34 -20.33
C VAL A 315 6.07 -4.57 -19.20
N GLU A 316 4.75 -4.48 -19.22
CA GLU A 316 3.93 -3.92 -18.15
C GLU A 316 3.42 -5.06 -17.24
N LEU A 317 3.68 -4.97 -15.93
CA LEU A 317 3.07 -5.85 -14.94
C LEU A 317 2.23 -5.00 -13.97
N LEU A 318 0.97 -5.38 -13.78
CA LEU A 318 -0.04 -4.56 -13.13
C LEU A 318 -0.60 -5.23 -11.86
N THR A 319 -0.98 -4.41 -10.88
CA THR A 319 -1.62 -4.82 -9.62
C THR A 319 -2.52 -3.70 -9.06
N THR A 320 -3.13 -3.92 -7.90
CA THR A 320 -4.03 -2.95 -7.25
C THR A 320 -3.37 -2.09 -6.17
N SER A 321 -2.19 -2.43 -5.65
CA SER A 321 -1.51 -1.64 -4.61
C SER A 321 -0.03 -1.39 -4.89
N ASP A 322 0.48 -0.25 -4.39
CA ASP A 322 1.92 0.04 -4.38
C ASP A 322 2.70 -0.93 -3.46
N LEU A 323 2.07 -1.50 -2.42
CA LEU A 323 2.69 -2.45 -1.50
C LEU A 323 3.22 -3.68 -2.26
N THR A 324 2.40 -4.24 -3.14
CA THR A 324 2.76 -5.37 -4.00
C THR A 324 3.67 -4.93 -5.14
N ALA A 325 3.37 -3.81 -5.80
CA ALA A 325 4.14 -3.32 -6.94
C ALA A 325 5.62 -3.06 -6.61
N THR A 326 5.90 -2.66 -5.38
CA THR A 326 7.25 -2.35 -4.88
C THR A 326 7.97 -3.56 -4.28
N SER A 327 7.31 -4.72 -4.16
CA SER A 327 7.95 -5.94 -3.68
C SER A 327 9.04 -6.43 -4.63
N GLN A 328 10.13 -6.98 -4.09
CA GLN A 328 11.24 -7.53 -4.87
C GLN A 328 10.75 -8.68 -5.75
N ALA A 329 9.82 -9.49 -5.25
CA ALA A 329 9.20 -10.58 -6.00
C ALA A 329 8.47 -10.09 -7.27
N PHE A 330 7.69 -9.01 -7.15
CA PHE A 330 6.93 -8.44 -8.25
C PHE A 330 7.85 -7.78 -9.29
N VAL A 331 8.79 -6.95 -8.84
CA VAL A 331 9.76 -6.29 -9.72
C VAL A 331 10.67 -7.31 -10.40
N GLY A 332 11.10 -8.34 -9.66
CA GLY A 332 11.90 -9.45 -10.18
C GLY A 332 11.16 -10.22 -11.27
N LEU A 333 9.89 -10.58 -11.03
CA LEU A 333 9.08 -11.26 -12.05
C LEU A 333 8.92 -10.39 -13.30
N ALA A 334 8.61 -9.10 -13.15
CA ALA A 334 8.51 -8.19 -14.30
C ALA A 334 9.81 -8.15 -15.11
N GLY A 335 10.97 -8.08 -14.45
CA GLY A 335 12.28 -8.15 -15.10
C GLY A 335 12.53 -9.46 -15.85
N GLN A 336 12.16 -10.59 -15.25
CA GLN A 336 12.30 -11.89 -15.90
C GLN A 336 11.37 -12.05 -17.11
N LEU A 337 10.15 -11.51 -17.06
CA LEU A 337 9.23 -11.48 -18.19
C LEU A 337 9.75 -10.60 -19.32
N ALA A 338 10.37 -9.47 -19.00
CA ALA A 338 11.01 -8.61 -19.99
C ALA A 338 12.23 -9.30 -20.64
N ALA A 339 13.04 -10.04 -19.87
CA ALA A 339 14.12 -10.86 -20.41
C ALA A 339 13.60 -11.96 -21.34
N LEU A 340 12.53 -12.67 -20.94
CA LEU A 340 11.88 -13.69 -21.78
C LEU A 340 11.32 -13.12 -23.08
N ALA A 341 10.68 -11.95 -23.04
CA ALA A 341 10.16 -11.27 -24.23
C ALA A 341 11.24 -10.78 -25.19
N GLY A 342 12.43 -10.46 -24.66
CA GLY A 342 13.56 -9.92 -25.42
C GLY A 342 14.55 -10.97 -25.92
N ASP A 343 14.34 -12.24 -25.59
CA ASP A 343 15.21 -13.32 -26.08
C ASP A 343 15.19 -13.38 -27.61
N GLY A 344 16.38 -13.42 -28.22
CA GLY A 344 16.56 -13.38 -29.68
C GLY A 344 16.57 -11.99 -30.34
N THR A 345 16.31 -10.89 -29.62
CA THR A 345 16.08 -9.53 -30.16
C THR A 345 14.92 -9.46 -31.16
N PRO A 346 14.00 -8.48 -31.05
CA PRO A 346 12.89 -8.38 -31.99
C PRO A 346 13.32 -8.14 -33.44
N ASP A 347 12.80 -8.94 -34.37
CA ASP A 347 12.97 -8.72 -35.82
C ASP A 347 11.98 -7.70 -36.41
N SER A 348 10.92 -7.35 -35.67
CA SER A 348 9.88 -6.43 -36.14
C SER A 348 9.28 -5.60 -35.00
N ARG A 349 8.85 -4.37 -35.33
CA ARG A 349 8.08 -3.50 -34.42
C ARG A 349 6.72 -4.12 -34.14
N GLY A 350 6.24 -4.04 -32.90
CA GLY A 350 4.84 -4.36 -32.60
C GLY A 350 4.54 -4.48 -31.12
N GLU A 351 3.31 -4.88 -30.84
CA GLU A 351 2.87 -5.38 -29.55
C GLU A 351 2.86 -6.92 -29.60
N ILE A 352 3.41 -7.57 -28.57
CA ILE A 352 3.31 -9.02 -28.41
C ILE A 352 2.00 -9.32 -27.70
N ASP A 353 1.23 -10.28 -28.22
CA ASP A 353 0.06 -10.81 -27.52
C ASP A 353 0.53 -11.37 -26.16
N PRO A 354 0.05 -10.82 -25.02
CA PRO A 354 0.43 -11.30 -23.69
C PRO A 354 0.25 -12.81 -23.51
N GLU A 355 -0.69 -13.44 -24.23
CA GLU A 355 -0.92 -14.88 -24.20
C GLU A 355 0.30 -15.70 -24.65
N MET A 356 1.14 -15.14 -25.54
CA MET A 356 2.40 -15.79 -25.96
C MET A 356 3.39 -15.89 -24.80
N LEU A 357 3.54 -14.82 -24.01
CA LEU A 357 4.40 -14.83 -22.82
C LEU A 357 3.81 -15.75 -21.74
N LEU A 358 2.49 -15.72 -21.55
CA LEU A 358 1.81 -16.56 -20.57
C LEU A 358 1.96 -18.07 -20.86
N ALA A 359 2.19 -18.44 -22.12
CA ALA A 359 2.46 -19.83 -22.51
C ALA A 359 3.92 -20.27 -22.26
N GLY A 360 4.83 -19.33 -21.97
CA GLY A 360 6.24 -19.60 -21.72
C GLY A 360 6.57 -20.00 -20.29
N GLU A 361 7.87 -20.11 -20.01
CA GLU A 361 8.42 -20.43 -18.69
C GLU A 361 9.42 -19.38 -18.23
N VAL A 362 9.45 -19.14 -16.92
CA VAL A 362 10.34 -18.20 -16.25
C VAL A 362 10.91 -18.85 -15.00
N GLY A 363 12.25 -18.92 -14.92
CA GLY A 363 12.93 -19.63 -13.82
C GLY A 363 12.50 -21.09 -13.69
N GLY A 364 12.27 -21.78 -14.81
CA GLY A 364 11.83 -23.18 -14.86
C GLY A 364 10.38 -23.43 -14.42
N ARG A 365 9.54 -22.38 -14.39
CA ARG A 365 8.11 -22.49 -14.04
C ARG A 365 7.24 -21.84 -15.11
N PRO A 366 6.02 -22.33 -15.37
CA PRO A 366 5.08 -21.65 -16.25
C PRO A 366 4.80 -20.22 -15.78
N VAL A 367 4.81 -19.26 -16.72
CA VAL A 367 4.58 -17.85 -16.40
C VAL A 367 3.24 -17.63 -15.71
N ARG A 368 2.18 -18.33 -16.14
CA ARG A 368 0.86 -18.29 -15.48
C ARG A 368 0.92 -18.66 -14.00
N THR A 369 1.66 -19.72 -13.68
CA THR A 369 1.84 -20.17 -12.29
C THR A 369 2.62 -19.14 -11.50
N ALA A 370 3.70 -18.56 -12.06
CA ALA A 370 4.46 -17.52 -11.38
C ALA A 370 3.62 -16.27 -11.06
N ILE A 371 2.75 -15.84 -11.98
CA ILE A 371 1.81 -14.73 -11.76
C ILE A 371 0.74 -15.11 -10.72
N ALA A 372 0.20 -16.32 -10.79
CA ALA A 372 -0.82 -16.80 -9.86
C ALA A 372 -0.28 -16.92 -8.42
N ASP A 373 0.91 -17.51 -8.24
CA ASP A 373 1.59 -17.62 -6.95
C ASP A 373 1.79 -16.22 -6.34
N LEU A 374 2.20 -15.24 -7.15
CA LEU A 374 2.43 -13.87 -6.72
C LEU A 374 1.12 -13.18 -6.31
N ALA A 375 0.05 -13.37 -7.09
CA ALA A 375 -1.28 -12.83 -6.78
C ALA A 375 -1.85 -13.44 -5.48
N GLU A 376 -1.62 -14.73 -5.24
CA GLU A 376 -1.98 -15.40 -3.99
C GLU A 376 -1.28 -14.76 -2.79
N ALA A 377 0.04 -14.65 -2.89
CA ALA A 377 0.89 -14.08 -1.84
C ALA A 377 0.55 -12.63 -1.53
N ALA A 378 0.22 -11.86 -2.55
CA ALA A 378 -0.19 -10.47 -2.44
C ALA A 378 -1.64 -10.31 -1.92
N GLY A 379 -2.47 -11.36 -2.06
CA GLY A 379 -3.90 -11.29 -1.75
C GLY A 379 -4.71 -10.36 -2.66
N GLU A 380 -4.15 -10.03 -3.83
CA GLU A 380 -4.69 -9.08 -4.81
C GLU A 380 -4.29 -9.48 -6.25
N PRO A 381 -5.03 -9.06 -7.29
CA PRO A 381 -4.78 -9.54 -8.65
C PRO A 381 -3.48 -8.99 -9.23
N VAL A 382 -2.69 -9.87 -9.86
CA VAL A 382 -1.53 -9.51 -10.67
C VAL A 382 -1.82 -9.88 -12.12
N ARG A 383 -1.48 -8.98 -13.05
CA ARG A 383 -1.78 -9.17 -14.49
C ARG A 383 -0.63 -8.71 -15.37
N LEU A 384 -0.29 -9.53 -16.37
CA LEU A 384 0.54 -9.11 -17.49
C LEU A 384 -0.24 -8.11 -18.36
N GLY A 385 0.29 -6.90 -18.46
CA GLY A 385 -0.22 -5.83 -19.31
C GLY A 385 0.38 -5.90 -20.71
N ARG A 386 0.68 -4.72 -21.26
CA ARG A 386 1.22 -4.59 -22.62
C ARG A 386 2.66 -5.08 -22.70
N VAL A 387 3.01 -5.61 -23.86
CA VAL A 387 4.37 -6.03 -24.20
C VAL A 387 4.76 -5.38 -25.52
N LEU A 388 5.62 -4.37 -25.49
CA LEU A 388 5.99 -3.58 -26.66
C LEU A 388 7.40 -3.92 -27.10
N ARG A 389 7.64 -3.99 -28.41
CA ARG A 389 8.95 -4.34 -28.96
C ARG A 389 9.39 -3.42 -30.10
N LEU A 390 10.68 -3.12 -30.16
CA LEU A 390 11.34 -2.42 -31.25
C LEU A 390 12.50 -3.26 -31.81
N PRO A 391 12.66 -3.32 -33.15
CA PRO A 391 13.77 -4.01 -33.76
C PRO A 391 15.03 -3.15 -33.80
N GLY A 392 16.15 -3.80 -34.10
CA GLY A 392 17.44 -3.14 -34.35
C GLY A 392 18.19 -2.76 -33.07
N HIS A 393 19.07 -1.78 -33.19
CA HIS A 393 19.89 -1.33 -32.06
C HIS A 393 19.08 -0.38 -31.18
N THR A 394 18.71 -0.85 -29.99
CA THR A 394 17.80 -0.16 -29.09
C THR A 394 18.48 0.29 -27.80
N ALA A 395 17.98 1.38 -27.23
CA ALA A 395 18.24 1.76 -25.85
C ALA A 395 16.91 2.00 -25.11
N THR A 396 16.97 1.85 -23.79
CA THR A 396 15.82 1.96 -22.90
C THR A 396 16.07 3.04 -21.85
N HIS A 397 15.03 3.81 -21.55
CA HIS A 397 15.01 4.69 -20.39
C HIS A 397 13.76 4.44 -19.54
N LEU A 398 13.93 4.30 -18.23
CA LEU A 398 12.87 3.98 -17.28
C LEU A 398 12.77 5.10 -16.22
N LEU A 399 11.55 5.47 -15.85
CA LEU A 399 11.24 6.54 -14.89
C LEU A 399 10.21 6.05 -13.88
N GLY A 400 10.46 6.27 -12.60
CA GLY A 400 9.50 6.02 -11.54
C GLY A 400 10.11 6.05 -10.13
N PRO A 401 9.29 5.90 -9.09
CA PRO A 401 9.75 5.92 -7.71
C PRO A 401 10.34 4.57 -7.28
N GLY A 402 11.47 4.64 -6.56
CA GLY A 402 12.08 3.47 -5.93
C GLY A 402 12.39 2.35 -6.94
N PRO A 403 11.97 1.10 -6.67
CA PRO A 403 12.21 -0.03 -7.58
C PRO A 403 11.17 -0.14 -8.71
N THR A 404 10.19 0.76 -8.78
CA THR A 404 9.09 0.70 -9.77
C THR A 404 9.26 1.75 -10.84
N HIS A 405 8.94 1.40 -12.09
CA HIS A 405 8.94 2.33 -13.21
C HIS A 405 7.52 2.52 -13.71
N ARG A 406 7.07 3.78 -13.76
CA ARG A 406 5.74 4.16 -14.23
C ARG A 406 5.74 4.66 -15.67
N VAL A 407 6.88 5.12 -16.15
CA VAL A 407 7.09 5.51 -17.55
C VAL A 407 8.34 4.83 -18.06
N ALA A 408 8.30 4.37 -19.30
CA ALA A 408 9.43 3.78 -20.00
C ALA A 408 9.43 4.22 -21.46
N ALA A 409 10.60 4.27 -22.07
CA ALA A 409 10.71 4.41 -23.51
C ALA A 409 11.81 3.52 -24.08
N LEU A 410 11.56 3.00 -25.28
CA LEU A 410 12.57 2.42 -26.15
C LEU A 410 12.80 3.38 -27.31
N ALA A 411 14.06 3.51 -27.72
CA ALA A 411 14.42 4.15 -28.97
C ALA A 411 15.35 3.25 -29.76
N SER A 412 15.09 3.14 -31.07
CA SER A 412 15.92 2.43 -32.05
C SER A 412 16.62 3.45 -32.95
N VAL A 413 17.88 3.16 -33.26
CA VAL A 413 18.72 3.99 -34.12
C VAL A 413 19.54 3.12 -35.07
N THR A 414 20.00 3.71 -36.16
CA THR A 414 20.88 3.06 -37.15
C THR A 414 22.04 3.97 -37.55
N GLY A 415 23.04 3.43 -38.25
CA GLY A 415 24.17 4.20 -38.78
C GLY A 415 25.23 4.57 -37.75
N GLY A 416 26.20 5.39 -38.16
CA GLY A 416 27.34 5.83 -37.32
C GLY A 416 28.22 4.72 -36.75
N THR A 417 29.18 5.10 -35.91
CA THR A 417 30.00 4.15 -35.13
C THR A 417 29.18 3.56 -33.98
N PRO A 418 29.49 2.33 -33.51
CA PRO A 418 28.78 1.72 -32.39
C PRO A 418 28.67 2.63 -31.16
N GLU A 419 29.77 3.28 -30.77
CA GLU A 419 29.83 4.12 -29.56
C GLU A 419 28.91 5.34 -29.67
N ARG A 420 28.84 5.96 -30.86
CA ARG A 420 27.94 7.09 -31.11
C ARG A 420 26.49 6.64 -31.18
N ARG A 421 26.25 5.46 -31.73
CA ARG A 421 24.92 4.86 -31.84
C ARG A 421 24.34 4.61 -30.46
N ASP A 422 25.11 3.99 -29.57
CA ASP A 422 24.70 3.70 -28.18
C ASP A 422 24.31 5.00 -27.44
N VAL A 423 25.15 6.04 -27.53
CA VAL A 423 24.92 7.34 -26.87
C VAL A 423 23.64 8.01 -27.40
N LEU A 424 23.46 8.05 -28.72
CA LEU A 424 22.31 8.72 -29.32
C LEU A 424 21.00 7.93 -29.14
N ALA A 425 21.07 6.59 -29.09
CA ALA A 425 19.95 5.75 -28.69
C ALA A 425 19.49 6.12 -27.27
N MET A 426 20.43 6.23 -26.32
CA MET A 426 20.14 6.57 -24.93
C MET A 426 19.57 7.99 -24.77
N ILE A 427 20.15 8.99 -25.46
CA ILE A 427 19.61 10.36 -25.47
C ILE A 427 18.18 10.37 -26.00
N THR A 428 17.90 9.61 -27.05
CA THR A 428 16.56 9.50 -27.64
C THR A 428 15.59 8.83 -26.68
N ALA A 429 15.94 7.68 -26.10
CA ALA A 429 15.08 6.96 -25.17
C ALA A 429 14.73 7.84 -23.95
N ARG A 430 15.72 8.55 -23.41
CA ARG A 430 15.50 9.50 -22.31
C ARG A 430 14.54 10.63 -22.70
N GLN A 431 14.80 11.26 -23.85
CA GLN A 431 13.92 12.32 -24.35
C GLN A 431 12.49 11.83 -24.53
N VAL A 432 12.30 10.66 -25.15
CA VAL A 432 10.97 10.09 -25.40
C VAL A 432 10.26 9.83 -24.07
N ALA A 433 10.94 9.26 -23.08
CA ALA A 433 10.35 8.99 -21.77
C ALA A 433 9.90 10.28 -21.04
N GLU A 434 10.73 11.32 -21.03
CA GLU A 434 10.52 12.56 -20.28
C GLU A 434 9.62 13.58 -20.99
N ALA A 435 9.66 13.67 -22.33
CA ALA A 435 9.04 14.75 -23.09
C ALA A 435 7.80 14.34 -23.91
N ASP A 436 7.39 13.06 -23.88
CA ASP A 436 6.17 12.52 -24.52
C ASP A 436 5.95 13.05 -25.97
N PRO A 437 6.96 12.93 -26.87
CA PRO A 437 6.79 13.34 -28.26
C PRO A 437 5.66 12.53 -28.93
N ARG A 438 5.10 13.08 -30.00
CA ARG A 438 4.04 12.46 -30.81
C ARG A 438 4.51 12.08 -32.21
N TRP A 439 5.49 12.82 -32.74
CA TRP A 439 6.06 12.62 -34.06
C TRP A 439 7.58 12.64 -33.97
N THR A 440 8.27 11.98 -34.90
CA THR A 440 9.73 12.01 -34.97
C THR A 440 10.19 13.30 -35.63
N THR A 441 9.62 13.61 -36.80
CA THR A 441 10.00 14.76 -37.63
C THR A 441 8.81 15.70 -37.86
N ALA A 442 9.10 16.97 -38.19
CA ALA A 442 8.03 17.95 -38.47
C ALA A 442 7.22 17.59 -39.73
N ALA A 443 7.78 16.80 -40.64
CA ALA A 443 7.12 16.34 -41.87
C ALA A 443 5.99 15.34 -41.60
N GLU A 444 6.04 14.63 -40.47
CA GLU A 444 4.99 13.67 -40.06
C GLU A 444 3.75 14.37 -39.47
N VAL A 445 3.86 15.65 -39.11
CA VAL A 445 2.76 16.38 -38.48
C VAL A 445 1.69 16.71 -39.53
N PRO A 446 0.44 16.21 -39.40
CA PRO A 446 -0.61 16.49 -40.37
C PRO A 446 -0.89 17.99 -40.46
N THR A 447 -1.08 18.51 -41.68
CA THR A 447 -1.38 19.93 -41.91
C THR A 447 -2.59 20.39 -41.09
N GLU A 448 -3.63 19.55 -41.02
CA GLU A 448 -4.84 19.79 -40.22
C GLU A 448 -4.54 20.04 -38.73
N THR A 449 -3.56 19.32 -38.17
CA THR A 449 -3.10 19.52 -36.79
C THR A 449 -2.49 20.91 -36.63
N THR A 450 -1.60 21.32 -37.55
CA THR A 450 -1.00 22.65 -37.50
C THR A 450 -2.03 23.76 -37.71
N ASP A 451 -3.04 23.54 -38.55
CA ASP A 451 -4.13 24.49 -38.77
C ASP A 451 -5.05 24.60 -37.55
N ARG A 452 -5.31 23.49 -36.85
CA ARG A 452 -6.03 23.51 -35.58
C ARG A 452 -5.26 24.30 -34.51
N VAL A 453 -3.93 24.16 -34.46
CA VAL A 453 -3.08 24.96 -33.57
C VAL A 453 -3.16 26.44 -33.93
N ARG A 454 -3.12 26.80 -35.22
CA ARG A 454 -3.28 28.19 -35.68
C ARG A 454 -4.66 28.76 -35.29
N ARG A 455 -5.75 28.04 -35.56
CA ARG A 455 -7.12 28.46 -35.20
C ARG A 455 -7.29 28.66 -33.69
N ARG A 456 -6.71 27.75 -32.89
CA ARG A 456 -6.71 27.88 -31.43
C ARG A 456 -5.93 29.13 -31.00
N ALA A 457 -4.73 29.33 -31.54
CA ALA A 457 -3.92 30.51 -31.24
C ALA A 457 -4.60 31.82 -31.66
N GLU A 458 -5.29 31.84 -32.80
CA GLU A 458 -6.08 32.99 -33.25
C GLU A 458 -7.20 33.31 -32.26
N THR A 459 -7.94 32.29 -31.80
CA THR A 459 -8.98 32.43 -30.77
C THR A 459 -8.40 32.95 -29.45
N ASP A 460 -7.32 32.33 -28.97
CA ASP A 460 -6.68 32.68 -27.69
C ASP A 460 -6.07 34.09 -27.70
N LEU A 461 -5.71 34.62 -28.89
CA LEU A 461 -5.10 35.94 -29.07
C LEU A 461 -6.09 37.04 -29.48
N GLY A 462 -7.40 36.79 -29.43
CA GLY A 462 -8.44 37.81 -29.64
C GLY A 462 -9.13 37.79 -31.01
N GLY A 463 -8.92 36.75 -31.81
CA GLY A 463 -9.74 36.37 -32.98
C GLY A 463 -9.52 37.19 -34.25
N ILE A 464 -9.49 38.52 -34.18
CA ILE A 464 -9.45 39.38 -35.37
C ILE A 464 -8.06 40.02 -35.54
N ASP A 465 -7.51 39.96 -36.76
CA ASP A 465 -6.24 40.58 -37.17
C ASP A 465 -5.00 40.16 -36.36
N VAL A 466 -4.97 38.91 -35.86
CA VAL A 466 -3.78 38.37 -35.17
C VAL A 466 -2.59 38.31 -36.16
N PRO A 467 -1.43 38.93 -35.87
CA PRO A 467 -0.30 38.94 -36.80
C PRO A 467 0.20 37.53 -37.13
N GLN A 468 0.42 37.23 -38.42
CA GLN A 468 0.85 35.91 -38.90
C GLN A 468 2.06 35.35 -38.12
N ARG A 469 3.06 36.19 -37.82
CA ARG A 469 4.24 35.83 -37.01
C ARG A 469 3.90 35.22 -35.64
N ARG A 470 2.79 35.63 -35.01
CA ARG A 470 2.34 35.11 -33.71
C ARG A 470 1.72 33.72 -33.86
N LEU A 471 0.94 33.52 -34.93
CA LEU A 471 0.38 32.21 -35.27
C LEU A 471 1.49 31.22 -35.62
N ASP A 472 2.48 31.65 -36.42
CA ASP A 472 3.64 30.83 -36.76
C ASP A 472 4.48 30.48 -35.52
N SER A 473 4.65 31.43 -34.59
CA SER A 473 5.31 31.16 -33.31
C SER A 473 4.56 30.13 -32.45
N ALA A 474 3.23 30.11 -32.50
CA ALA A 474 2.42 29.10 -31.81
C ALA A 474 2.62 27.72 -32.42
N VAL A 475 2.71 27.63 -33.75
CA VAL A 475 3.06 26.39 -34.46
C VAL A 475 4.47 25.93 -34.10
N VAL A 476 5.47 26.82 -34.10
CA VAL A 476 6.85 26.48 -33.68
C VAL A 476 6.86 25.93 -32.26
N ARG A 477 6.17 26.58 -31.31
CA ARG A 477 6.07 26.09 -29.93
C ARG A 477 5.41 24.71 -29.87
N TYR A 478 4.37 24.48 -30.66
CA TYR A 478 3.72 23.18 -30.76
C TYR A 478 4.70 22.11 -31.26
N LEU A 479 5.43 22.38 -32.34
CA LEU A 479 6.45 21.46 -32.88
C LEU A 479 7.52 21.16 -31.81
N GLN A 480 8.02 22.17 -31.11
CA GLN A 480 8.98 22.00 -30.00
C GLN A 480 8.42 21.22 -28.80
N GLN A 481 7.10 21.04 -28.69
CA GLN A 481 6.48 20.24 -27.64
C GLN A 481 6.17 18.81 -28.12
N THR A 482 5.84 18.62 -29.41
CA THR A 482 5.29 17.35 -29.90
C THR A 482 6.16 16.60 -30.90
N VAL A 483 7.20 17.22 -31.45
CA VAL A 483 8.09 16.60 -32.46
C VAL A 483 9.46 16.34 -31.85
N LEU A 484 9.85 15.08 -31.74
CA LEU A 484 11.06 14.61 -31.09
C LEU A 484 12.30 15.40 -31.51
N LEU A 485 12.57 15.51 -32.82
CA LEU A 485 13.78 16.19 -33.31
C LEU A 485 13.76 17.72 -33.11
N GLU A 486 12.58 18.32 -32.93
CA GLU A 486 12.41 19.75 -32.67
C GLU A 486 12.41 20.10 -31.18
N GLN A 487 12.23 19.10 -30.31
CA GLN A 487 12.21 19.30 -28.87
C GLN A 487 13.56 19.83 -28.36
N PRO A 488 13.56 20.76 -27.40
CA PRO A 488 14.72 21.04 -26.57
C PRO A 488 15.17 19.75 -25.86
N SER A 489 16.48 19.51 -25.86
CA SER A 489 17.04 18.31 -25.24
C SER A 489 16.92 18.37 -23.72
N VAL A 490 16.40 17.29 -23.12
CA VAL A 490 16.41 17.09 -21.66
C VAL A 490 17.81 16.76 -21.11
N SER A 491 18.71 16.30 -21.98
CA SER A 491 20.08 15.92 -21.63
C SER A 491 21.05 17.10 -21.70
N GLU A 492 20.86 18.03 -22.65
CA GLU A 492 21.76 19.16 -22.88
C GLU A 492 21.02 20.47 -23.12
N LEU A 493 21.20 21.43 -22.20
CA LEU A 493 20.56 22.72 -22.25
C LEU A 493 21.02 23.53 -23.48
N GLY A 494 20.04 24.14 -24.17
CA GLY A 494 20.30 25.01 -25.31
C GLY A 494 20.41 24.31 -26.65
N LEU A 495 20.40 22.96 -26.69
CA LEU A 495 20.34 22.18 -27.92
C LEU A 495 18.94 21.62 -28.16
N ARG A 496 18.57 21.43 -29.43
CA ARG A 496 17.46 20.54 -29.80
C ARG A 496 17.98 19.13 -29.99
N ILE A 497 17.08 18.16 -29.95
CA ILE A 497 17.43 16.75 -30.21
C ILE A 497 18.08 16.58 -31.59
N ALA A 498 17.57 17.25 -32.64
CA ALA A 498 18.20 17.20 -33.96
C ALA A 498 19.69 17.58 -33.97
N ASP A 499 20.11 18.48 -33.07
CA ASP A 499 21.48 19.00 -33.05
C ASP A 499 22.48 17.92 -32.59
N HIS A 500 22.03 16.95 -31.77
CA HIS A 500 22.84 15.79 -31.34
C HIS A 500 23.21 14.84 -32.49
N PHE A 501 22.36 14.75 -33.52
CA PHE A 501 22.55 13.83 -34.65
C PHE A 501 23.36 14.42 -35.80
N ARG A 502 23.58 15.74 -35.80
CA ARG A 502 24.19 16.42 -36.95
C ARG A 502 25.64 15.95 -37.17
N GLY A 503 25.91 15.38 -38.34
CA GLY A 503 27.25 14.95 -38.74
C GLY A 503 27.75 13.66 -38.07
N THR A 504 26.89 12.95 -37.33
CA THR A 504 27.25 11.69 -36.66
C THR A 504 27.05 10.48 -37.57
N GLY A 505 26.18 10.61 -38.58
CA GLY A 505 25.75 9.51 -39.46
C GLY A 505 24.78 8.54 -38.77
N VAL A 506 24.29 8.88 -37.57
CA VAL A 506 23.26 8.12 -36.85
C VAL A 506 21.89 8.73 -37.15
N GLU A 507 20.87 7.88 -37.26
CA GLU A 507 19.48 8.29 -37.47
C GLU A 507 18.55 7.54 -36.52
N VAL A 508 17.50 8.22 -36.04
CA VAL A 508 16.42 7.59 -35.27
C VAL A 508 15.55 6.79 -36.25
N THR A 509 15.43 5.48 -36.01
CA THR A 509 14.59 4.60 -36.84
C THR A 509 13.21 4.44 -36.25
N ASP A 510 13.11 4.33 -34.93
CA ASP A 510 11.83 4.15 -34.25
C ASP A 510 11.92 4.50 -32.76
N TRP A 511 10.77 4.69 -32.10
CA TRP A 511 10.66 4.79 -30.66
C TRP A 511 9.25 4.41 -30.19
N VAL A 512 9.16 4.01 -28.92
CA VAL A 512 7.88 3.78 -28.25
C VAL A 512 7.97 4.22 -26.81
N ARG A 513 6.88 4.80 -26.29
CA ARG A 513 6.73 5.19 -24.89
C ARG A 513 5.60 4.37 -24.27
N LEU A 514 5.84 3.88 -23.07
CA LEU A 514 4.88 3.17 -22.26
C LEU A 514 4.67 3.95 -20.96
N GLU A 515 3.43 4.28 -20.65
CA GLU A 515 3.04 4.89 -19.39
C GLU A 515 2.01 3.98 -18.72
N LEU A 516 2.29 3.60 -17.48
CA LEU A 516 1.55 2.59 -16.73
C LEU A 516 0.06 2.95 -16.66
N GLY A 517 -0.81 2.03 -17.07
CA GLY A 517 -2.26 2.22 -17.02
C GLY A 517 -2.87 3.22 -18.01
N ARG A 518 -2.06 3.94 -18.81
CA ARG A 518 -2.56 4.84 -19.86
C ARG A 518 -2.75 4.07 -21.16
N ALA A 519 -3.94 4.09 -21.76
CA ALA A 519 -4.15 3.52 -23.10
C ALA A 519 -3.22 4.23 -24.12
N HIS A 520 -2.67 3.48 -25.08
CA HIS A 520 -1.85 4.05 -26.15
C HIS A 520 -2.69 5.11 -26.90
N SER A 521 -2.32 6.38 -26.78
CA SER A 521 -2.78 7.40 -27.73
C SER A 521 -1.95 7.19 -29.00
N GLY A 522 -2.55 6.49 -29.96
CA GLY A 522 -1.94 6.21 -31.26
C GLY A 522 -1.61 7.44 -32.09
#